data_AF-A0A9W8CNH2-F1
#
_entry.id   AF-A0A9W8CNH2-F1
#
_cell.length_a   1.000
_cell.length_b   1.000
_cell.length_c   1.000
_cell.angle_alpha   90.00
_cell.angle_beta   90.00
_cell.angle_gamma   90.00
#
_symmetry.space_group_name_H-M   'P 1'
#
loop_
_entity.id
_entity.type
_entity.pdbx_description
1 polymer ?
#
loop_
_entity_poly.entity_id
_entity_poly.type
_entity_poly.pdbx_seq_one_letter_code
_entity_poly.pdbx_strand_id
1 'polypeptide(L)'
;NQDQRPHDYSETDFYPRPSHADWTYLKKYGVKASSGGGRSSARETIGRVAAGAVAEKYLSEVHGIEIVAFVSGVGAIEMNAGGDDQTFQQLLATITRDEVDKTTVRCPDSGVSGRMEEEILACSQEKNSTGGTVTCVVRNVPAGLGEPCFDKLEAKLAHAMLSIPATKGFEIGSGFRGTRLRGSQHNDPFVADGRGGLRTTSNHSGGIQGGISNGENIYFRVAFKPAATISQDQQTATYVGEDGTLAARGRHDPCVVPRAVPIVEAMAALTVMDALLLQNSRSATSALLKPVPAELKGIKP
;
A
#
# COMPACT_ATOMS: atom_id res chain seq x y z
N ASN A 1 4.53 13.87 -20.43
CA ASN A 1 3.80 12.68 -20.94
C ASN A 1 4.09 12.62 -22.43
N GLN A 2 5.11 11.88 -22.86
CA GLN A 2 5.67 11.98 -24.22
C GLN A 2 5.31 10.78 -25.12
N ASP A 3 4.83 9.68 -24.53
CA ASP A 3 4.59 8.40 -25.23
C ASP A 3 3.10 8.10 -25.48
N GLN A 4 2.30 9.10 -25.85
CA GLN A 4 0.91 8.85 -26.21
C GLN A 4 0.84 8.24 -27.62
N ARG A 5 0.29 7.04 -27.73
CA ARG A 5 0.02 6.36 -29.01
C ARG A 5 -1.49 6.20 -29.19
N PRO A 6 -2.18 7.14 -29.87
CA PRO A 6 -3.64 7.14 -29.96
C PRO A 6 -4.22 5.90 -30.66
N HIS A 7 -3.49 5.34 -31.63
CA HIS A 7 -3.96 4.24 -32.46
C HIS A 7 -3.90 2.87 -31.80
N ASP A 8 -3.22 2.71 -30.66
CA ASP A 8 -3.10 1.43 -29.94
C ASP A 8 -4.42 1.01 -29.23
N TYR A 9 -5.48 1.84 -29.29
CA TYR A 9 -6.73 1.64 -28.53
C TYR A 9 -8.00 1.43 -29.36
N SER A 10 -7.91 1.34 -30.70
CA SER A 10 -9.11 1.29 -31.57
C SER A 10 -10.04 0.10 -31.30
N GLU A 11 -9.51 -1.05 -30.87
CA GLU A 11 -10.36 -2.20 -30.52
C GLU A 11 -11.17 -1.99 -29.23
N THR A 12 -10.68 -1.13 -28.34
CA THR A 12 -11.41 -0.82 -27.10
C THR A 12 -12.69 -0.04 -27.35
N ASP A 13 -12.88 0.53 -28.55
CA ASP A 13 -14.12 1.23 -28.94
C ASP A 13 -15.32 0.31 -29.01
N PHE A 14 -15.09 -0.96 -29.32
CA PHE A 14 -16.14 -1.97 -29.43
C PHE A 14 -16.25 -2.83 -28.17
N TYR A 15 -15.12 -3.11 -27.51
CA TYR A 15 -15.04 -4.03 -26.38
C TYR A 15 -14.59 -3.32 -25.08
N PRO A 16 -15.30 -3.48 -23.95
CA PRO A 16 -14.74 -3.18 -22.65
C PRO A 16 -13.59 -4.15 -22.38
N ARG A 17 -12.43 -3.65 -21.94
CA ARG A 17 -11.32 -4.54 -21.61
C ARG A 17 -11.70 -5.34 -20.35
N PRO A 18 -11.50 -6.67 -20.35
CA PRO A 18 -11.74 -7.48 -19.16
C PRO A 18 -11.02 -6.89 -17.95
N SER A 19 -11.69 -6.85 -16.81
CA SER A 19 -11.08 -6.40 -15.56
C SER A 19 -10.60 -4.93 -15.52
N HIS A 20 -10.97 -4.10 -16.51
CA HIS A 20 -10.79 -2.65 -16.51
C HIS A 20 -12.07 -1.90 -16.13
N ALA A 21 -11.95 -0.58 -16.05
CA ALA A 21 -13.02 0.32 -15.66
C ALA A 21 -13.95 0.74 -16.83
N ASP A 22 -13.72 0.22 -18.04
CA ASP A 22 -14.34 0.73 -19.26
C ASP A 22 -15.87 0.68 -19.20
N TRP A 23 -16.45 -0.46 -18.81
CA TRP A 23 -17.90 -0.61 -18.66
C TRP A 23 -18.47 0.18 -17.48
N THR A 24 -17.81 0.12 -16.32
CA THR A 24 -18.32 0.77 -15.10
C THR A 24 -18.27 2.29 -15.20
N TYR A 25 -17.28 2.85 -15.91
CA TYR A 25 -17.23 4.28 -16.20
C TYR A 25 -18.31 4.70 -17.18
N LEU A 26 -18.53 3.92 -18.25
CA LEU A 26 -19.61 4.19 -19.19
C LEU A 26 -20.97 4.18 -18.47
N LYS A 27 -21.22 3.22 -17.58
CA LYS A 27 -22.46 3.17 -16.80
C LYS A 27 -22.59 4.27 -15.77
N LYS A 28 -21.50 4.69 -15.14
CA LYS A 28 -21.51 5.76 -14.13
C LYS A 28 -21.69 7.15 -14.74
N TYR A 29 -21.06 7.42 -15.88
CA TYR A 29 -20.95 8.78 -16.45
C TYR A 29 -21.65 8.95 -17.80
N GLY A 30 -22.12 7.87 -18.43
CA GLY A 30 -22.76 7.92 -19.75
C GLY A 30 -21.81 8.19 -20.91
N VAL A 31 -20.50 8.35 -20.65
CA VAL A 31 -19.49 8.69 -21.65
C VAL A 31 -18.27 7.79 -21.52
N LYS A 32 -17.70 7.42 -22.67
CA LYS A 32 -16.44 6.67 -22.75
C LYS A 32 -15.26 7.64 -22.69
N ALA A 33 -14.19 7.25 -22.01
CA ALA A 33 -12.93 7.98 -22.09
C ALA A 33 -12.32 7.84 -23.49
N SER A 34 -11.95 8.97 -24.11
CA SER A 34 -11.31 9.00 -25.43
C SER A 34 -9.86 8.49 -25.44
N SER A 35 -9.24 8.32 -24.27
CA SER A 35 -7.80 8.04 -24.12
C SER A 35 -7.51 6.70 -23.43
N GLY A 36 -8.20 5.62 -23.81
CA GLY A 36 -8.05 4.31 -23.17
C GLY A 36 -8.51 4.32 -21.71
N GLY A 37 -7.60 4.23 -20.74
CA GLY A 37 -7.92 4.19 -19.30
C GLY A 37 -8.42 5.50 -18.68
N GLY A 38 -8.27 6.64 -19.35
CA GLY A 38 -8.71 7.95 -18.85
C GLY A 38 -8.29 8.23 -17.40
N ARG A 39 -9.20 8.74 -16.57
CA ARG A 39 -8.96 9.03 -15.13
C ARG A 39 -8.71 7.79 -14.28
N SER A 40 -9.12 6.60 -14.72
CA SER A 40 -8.88 5.34 -14.02
C SER A 40 -7.48 4.76 -14.24
N SER A 41 -6.69 5.38 -15.13
CA SER A 41 -5.34 4.94 -15.46
C SER A 41 -4.39 5.09 -14.27
N ALA A 42 -3.45 4.14 -14.15
CA ALA A 42 -2.32 4.26 -13.23
C ALA A 42 -1.46 5.51 -13.49
N ARG A 43 -1.61 6.20 -14.63
CA ARG A 43 -0.96 7.49 -14.86
C ARG A 43 -1.29 8.53 -13.78
N GLU A 44 -2.48 8.45 -13.17
CA GLU A 44 -2.91 9.34 -12.11
C GLU A 44 -1.98 9.31 -10.89
N THR A 45 -1.33 8.17 -10.63
CA THR A 45 -0.47 8.00 -9.45
C THR A 45 0.78 8.87 -9.49
N ILE A 46 1.15 9.45 -10.64
CA ILE A 46 2.22 10.46 -10.70
C ILE A 46 1.94 11.66 -9.78
N GLY A 47 0.68 12.08 -9.67
CA GLY A 47 0.28 13.16 -8.79
C GLY A 47 0.38 12.76 -7.31
N ARG A 48 0.06 11.49 -7.01
CA ARG A 48 0.20 10.93 -5.66
C ARG A 48 1.65 10.87 -5.23
N VAL A 49 2.55 10.39 -6.10
CA VAL A 49 3.99 10.31 -5.82
C VAL A 49 4.59 11.71 -5.65
N ALA A 50 4.22 12.66 -6.52
CA ALA A 50 4.69 14.04 -6.39
C ALA A 50 4.26 14.69 -5.07
N ALA A 51 3.00 14.53 -4.65
CA ALA A 51 2.52 15.02 -3.36
C ALA A 51 3.15 14.28 -2.18
N GLY A 52 3.29 12.96 -2.29
CA GLY A 52 3.91 12.10 -1.29
C GLY A 52 5.37 12.49 -1.01
N ALA A 53 6.14 12.86 -2.04
CA ALA A 53 7.51 13.32 -1.86
C ALA A 53 7.62 14.57 -0.98
N VAL A 54 6.66 15.50 -1.05
CA VAL A 54 6.61 16.68 -0.17
C VAL A 54 6.28 16.28 1.27
N ALA A 55 5.27 15.40 1.44
CA ALA A 55 4.89 14.90 2.76
C ALA A 55 6.02 14.10 3.42
N GLU A 56 6.62 13.17 2.69
CA GLU A 56 7.74 12.33 3.16
C GLU A 56 8.94 13.18 3.58
N LYS A 57 9.28 14.22 2.80
CA LYS A 57 10.35 15.15 3.17
C LYS A 57 10.10 15.81 4.52
N TYR A 58 8.90 16.34 4.75
CA TYR A 58 8.55 16.94 6.04
C TYR A 58 8.61 15.91 7.18
N LEU A 59 8.01 14.74 6.97
CA LEU A 59 7.98 13.65 7.95
C LEU A 59 9.40 13.23 8.35
N SER A 60 10.30 13.13 7.39
CA SER A 60 11.71 12.80 7.61
C SER A 60 12.45 13.91 8.34
N GLU A 61 12.41 15.15 7.85
CA GLU A 61 13.21 16.26 8.41
C GLU A 61 12.74 16.69 9.81
N VAL A 62 11.44 16.65 10.08
CA VAL A 62 10.87 17.18 11.33
C VAL A 62 10.66 16.09 12.38
N HIS A 63 10.26 14.89 11.97
CA HIS A 63 9.89 13.80 12.89
C HIS A 63 10.84 12.61 12.81
N GLY A 64 11.80 12.57 11.88
CA GLY A 64 12.65 11.41 11.66
C GLY A 64 11.89 10.17 11.19
N ILE A 65 10.66 10.35 10.67
CA ILE A 65 9.84 9.25 10.16
C ILE A 65 10.43 8.76 8.84
N GLU A 66 10.63 7.45 8.74
CA GLU A 66 11.15 6.79 7.55
C GLU A 66 10.08 5.88 6.97
N ILE A 67 9.94 5.90 5.63
CA ILE A 67 8.97 5.08 4.92
C ILE A 67 9.73 4.30 3.85
N VAL A 68 9.67 2.97 3.94
CA VAL A 68 10.28 2.09 2.96
C VAL A 68 9.27 1.02 2.57
N ALA A 69 9.09 0.81 1.26
CA ALA A 69 8.33 -0.31 0.75
C ALA A 69 9.17 -1.20 -0.15
N PHE A 70 8.77 -2.46 -0.28
CA PHE A 70 9.44 -3.44 -1.11
C PHE A 70 8.50 -4.54 -1.57
N VAL A 71 8.84 -5.19 -2.67
CA VAL A 71 8.08 -6.34 -3.19
C VAL A 71 8.31 -7.53 -2.28
N SER A 72 7.21 -8.05 -1.72
CA SER A 72 7.19 -9.21 -0.82
C SER A 72 6.62 -10.47 -1.46
N GLY A 73 6.02 -10.36 -2.66
CA GLY A 73 5.55 -11.52 -3.41
C GLY A 73 5.27 -11.20 -4.87
N VAL A 74 5.46 -12.20 -5.73
CA VAL A 74 5.11 -12.19 -7.16
C VAL A 74 4.54 -13.56 -7.50
N GLY A 75 3.32 -13.61 -8.06
CA GLY A 75 2.63 -14.87 -8.33
C GLY A 75 2.54 -15.75 -7.07
N ALA A 76 3.04 -16.99 -7.16
CA ALA A 76 3.10 -17.93 -6.04
C ALA A 76 4.40 -17.84 -5.20
N ILE A 77 5.31 -16.93 -5.55
CA ILE A 77 6.61 -16.76 -4.90
C ILE A 77 6.49 -15.63 -3.89
N GLU A 78 6.60 -15.96 -2.60
CA GLU A 78 6.50 -14.99 -1.51
C GLU A 78 7.69 -15.07 -0.57
N MET A 79 8.05 -13.93 0.02
CA MET A 79 8.94 -13.87 1.17
C MET A 79 8.26 -14.49 2.40
N ASN A 80 9.06 -15.07 3.29
CA ASN A 80 8.54 -15.42 4.61
C ASN A 80 8.33 -14.13 5.43
N ALA A 81 7.07 -13.81 5.75
CA ALA A 81 6.69 -12.57 6.41
C ALA A 81 5.75 -12.87 7.60
N GLY A 82 6.32 -12.94 8.81
CA GLY A 82 5.59 -13.18 10.06
C GLY A 82 5.91 -12.15 11.14
N GLY A 83 4.92 -11.81 11.99
CA GLY A 83 5.10 -10.87 13.12
C GLY A 83 6.06 -11.37 14.21
N ASP A 84 6.19 -12.70 14.33
CA ASP A 84 7.09 -13.46 15.20
C ASP A 84 8.41 -13.88 14.51
N ASP A 85 8.51 -13.70 13.18
CA ASP A 85 9.74 -13.98 12.47
C ASP A 85 10.75 -12.86 12.76
N GLN A 86 11.70 -13.15 13.63
CA GLN A 86 12.72 -12.20 14.06
C GLN A 86 13.57 -11.69 12.89
N THR A 87 13.76 -12.50 11.85
CA THR A 87 14.46 -12.09 10.62
C THR A 87 13.65 -11.06 9.87
N PHE A 88 12.34 -11.27 9.76
CA PHE A 88 11.44 -10.32 9.11
C PHE A 88 11.32 -9.02 9.91
N GLN A 89 11.17 -9.08 11.23
CA GLN A 89 11.14 -7.88 12.07
C GLN A 89 12.45 -7.09 12.00
N GLN A 90 13.60 -7.79 11.97
CA GLN A 90 14.89 -7.16 11.77
C GLN A 90 14.99 -6.47 10.39
N LEU A 91 14.51 -7.14 9.33
CA LEU A 91 14.43 -6.56 8.00
C LEU A 91 13.60 -5.27 8.00
N LEU A 92 12.40 -5.28 8.60
CA LEU A 92 11.55 -4.09 8.70
C LEU A 92 12.25 -2.94 9.45
N ALA A 93 13.03 -3.26 10.47
CA ALA A 93 13.76 -2.28 11.27
C ALA A 93 14.94 -1.64 10.52
N THR A 94 15.57 -2.33 9.56
CA THR A 94 16.82 -1.87 8.93
C THR A 94 16.75 -1.60 7.44
N ILE A 95 15.74 -2.11 6.73
CA ILE A 95 15.68 -2.00 5.26
C ILE A 95 15.66 -0.55 4.80
N THR A 96 16.51 -0.25 3.81
CA THR A 96 16.64 1.08 3.19
C THR A 96 16.14 1.08 1.75
N ARG A 97 15.74 2.25 1.25
CA ARG A 97 15.34 2.42 -0.16
C ARG A 97 16.48 2.06 -1.12
N ASP A 98 17.71 2.38 -0.75
CA ASP A 98 18.91 2.04 -1.53
C ASP A 98 19.09 0.52 -1.68
N GLU A 99 18.79 -0.26 -0.64
CA GLU A 99 18.82 -1.72 -0.72
C GLU A 99 17.71 -2.28 -1.59
N VAL A 100 16.51 -1.71 -1.50
CA VAL A 100 15.36 -2.08 -2.33
C VAL A 100 15.64 -1.81 -3.80
N ASP A 101 16.23 -0.66 -4.13
CA ASP A 101 16.48 -0.23 -5.51
C ASP A 101 17.70 -0.92 -6.16
N LYS A 102 18.46 -1.76 -5.43
CA LYS A 102 19.53 -2.60 -6.01
C LYS A 102 19.01 -3.64 -7.00
N THR A 103 17.75 -4.04 -6.90
CA THR A 103 17.14 -5.04 -7.80
C THR A 103 15.99 -4.42 -8.58
N THR A 104 15.83 -4.82 -9.84
CA THR A 104 14.71 -4.34 -10.68
C THR A 104 13.35 -4.77 -10.12
N VAL A 105 13.29 -5.96 -9.50
CA VAL A 105 12.09 -6.48 -8.84
C VAL A 105 11.77 -5.71 -7.57
N ARG A 106 12.74 -5.05 -6.95
CA ARG A 106 12.62 -4.35 -5.66
C ARG A 106 12.27 -5.27 -4.49
N CYS A 107 12.79 -6.49 -4.52
CA CYS A 107 12.73 -7.44 -3.42
C CYS A 107 14.10 -7.46 -2.70
N PRO A 108 14.14 -7.31 -1.35
CA PRO A 108 15.40 -7.23 -0.60
C PRO A 108 16.00 -8.60 -0.29
N ASP A 109 15.22 -9.68 -0.39
CA ASP A 109 15.71 -11.04 -0.25
C ASP A 109 16.28 -11.50 -1.60
N SER A 110 17.60 -11.64 -1.69
CA SER A 110 18.29 -12.00 -2.94
C SER A 110 17.90 -13.40 -3.45
N GLY A 111 17.62 -14.35 -2.55
CA GLY A 111 17.21 -15.71 -2.92
C GLY A 111 15.79 -15.75 -3.48
N VAL A 112 14.89 -14.94 -2.93
CA VAL A 112 13.51 -14.82 -3.42
C VAL A 112 13.45 -13.91 -4.66
N SER A 113 14.22 -12.83 -4.71
CA SER A 113 14.23 -11.86 -5.80
C SER A 113 14.57 -12.50 -7.15
N GLY A 114 15.56 -13.40 -7.21
CA GLY A 114 15.91 -14.08 -8.46
C GLY A 114 14.75 -14.94 -9.00
N ARG A 115 14.07 -15.68 -8.12
CA ARG A 115 12.90 -16.49 -8.47
C ARG A 115 11.73 -15.63 -8.95
N MET A 116 11.50 -14.48 -8.30
CA MET A 116 10.49 -13.52 -8.74
C MET A 116 10.81 -12.94 -10.13
N GLU A 117 12.07 -12.65 -10.42
CA GLU A 117 12.49 -12.17 -11.75
C GLU A 117 12.24 -13.23 -12.84
N GLU A 118 12.58 -14.48 -12.57
CA GLU A 118 12.30 -15.61 -13.46
C GLU A 118 10.80 -15.75 -13.75
N GLU A 119 9.94 -15.64 -12.74
CA GLU A 119 8.48 -15.68 -12.88
C GLU A 119 7.94 -14.53 -13.74
N ILE A 120 8.44 -13.31 -13.53
CA ILE A 120 8.04 -12.14 -14.34
C ILE A 120 8.44 -12.32 -15.80
N LEU A 121 9.65 -12.82 -16.04
CA LEU A 121 10.15 -13.10 -17.38
C LEU A 121 9.35 -14.21 -18.06
N ALA A 122 9.05 -15.30 -17.36
CA ALA A 122 8.21 -16.39 -17.85
C ALA A 122 6.82 -15.88 -18.24
N CYS A 123 6.15 -15.13 -17.35
CA CYS A 123 4.85 -14.49 -17.65
C CYS A 123 4.93 -13.60 -18.89
N SER A 124 6.00 -12.80 -19.03
CA SER A 124 6.18 -11.95 -20.20
C SER A 124 6.35 -12.76 -21.50
N GLN A 125 7.09 -13.87 -21.47
CA GLN A 125 7.29 -14.76 -22.62
C GLN A 125 5.99 -15.44 -23.04
N GLU A 126 5.15 -15.78 -22.06
CA GLU A 126 3.79 -16.30 -22.24
C GLU A 126 2.79 -15.22 -22.66
N LYS A 127 3.24 -13.97 -22.87
CA LYS A 127 2.37 -12.82 -23.21
C LYS A 127 1.29 -12.56 -22.15
N ASN A 128 1.53 -12.99 -20.92
CA ASN A 128 0.62 -12.94 -19.79
C ASN A 128 1.09 -11.90 -18.75
N SER A 129 0.42 -11.84 -17.60
CA SER A 129 0.86 -11.07 -16.45
C SER A 129 0.62 -11.79 -15.15
N THR A 130 1.32 -11.35 -14.10
CA THR A 130 1.18 -11.86 -12.74
C THR A 130 0.95 -10.73 -11.75
N GLY A 131 0.35 -11.07 -10.62
CA GLY A 131 0.12 -10.17 -9.50
C GLY A 131 1.24 -10.26 -8.48
N GLY A 132 0.99 -9.73 -7.28
CA GLY A 132 1.95 -9.83 -6.21
C GLY A 132 1.57 -9.00 -4.99
N THR A 133 2.51 -8.92 -4.05
CA THR A 133 2.34 -8.16 -2.81
C THR A 133 3.50 -7.19 -2.60
N VAL A 134 3.19 -6.03 -2.03
CA VAL A 134 4.15 -5.02 -1.57
C VAL A 134 4.00 -4.88 -0.07
N THR A 135 5.10 -5.02 0.67
CA THR A 135 5.16 -4.69 2.09
C THR A 135 5.68 -3.27 2.24
N CYS A 136 5.11 -2.51 3.18
CA CYS A 136 5.60 -1.20 3.57
C CYS A 136 5.80 -1.16 5.07
N VAL A 137 6.89 -0.52 5.49
CA VAL A 137 7.19 -0.18 6.87
C VAL A 137 7.31 1.33 7.01
N VAL A 138 6.71 1.85 8.07
CA VAL A 138 6.87 3.22 8.54
C VAL A 138 7.49 3.17 9.93
N ARG A 139 8.70 3.70 10.05
CA ARG A 139 9.49 3.72 11.29
C ARG A 139 9.40 5.08 11.97
N ASN A 140 9.68 5.10 13.27
CA ASN A 140 9.73 6.31 14.10
C ASN A 140 8.42 7.09 14.15
N VAL A 141 7.28 6.41 13.93
CA VAL A 141 5.96 7.04 14.08
C VAL A 141 5.71 7.27 15.57
N PRO A 142 5.40 8.52 16.00
CA PRO A 142 5.10 8.76 17.40
C PRO A 142 3.84 7.99 17.82
N ALA A 143 3.81 7.54 19.08
CA ALA A 143 2.59 6.98 19.65
C ALA A 143 1.50 8.07 19.71
N GLY A 144 0.25 7.70 19.42
CA GLY A 144 -0.90 8.60 19.53
C GLY A 144 -1.43 9.21 18.21
N LEU A 145 -0.96 8.75 17.05
CA LEU A 145 -1.55 9.16 15.76
C LEU A 145 -2.75 8.27 15.40
N GLY A 146 -3.86 8.89 15.00
CA GLY A 146 -5.07 8.20 14.54
C GLY A 146 -6.32 8.51 15.37
N GLU A 147 -7.44 7.90 14.98
CA GLU A 147 -8.74 8.05 15.65
C GLU A 147 -9.25 6.75 16.25
N PRO A 148 -10.07 6.79 17.31
CA PRO A 148 -10.60 5.58 17.93
C PRO A 148 -11.73 4.90 17.15
N CYS A 149 -12.41 5.59 16.21
CA CYS A 149 -13.66 5.09 15.60
C CYS A 149 -13.67 5.11 14.07
N PHE A 150 -13.95 6.27 13.45
CA PHE A 150 -14.24 6.34 11.99
C PHE A 150 -12.99 6.49 11.13
N ASP A 151 -12.02 7.29 11.58
CA ASP A 151 -10.75 7.53 10.87
C ASP A 151 -9.57 6.84 11.57
N LYS A 152 -9.78 5.58 12.01
CA LYS A 152 -8.72 4.71 12.54
C LYS A 152 -7.53 4.71 11.59
N LEU A 153 -6.31 4.81 12.12
CA LEU A 153 -5.12 4.96 11.28
C LEU A 153 -4.95 3.78 10.31
N GLU A 154 -5.19 2.55 10.75
CA GLU A 154 -5.17 1.36 9.89
C GLU A 154 -6.27 1.39 8.82
N ALA A 155 -7.43 2.00 9.11
CA ALA A 155 -8.52 2.15 8.14
C ALA A 155 -8.19 3.22 7.09
N LYS A 156 -7.53 4.31 7.49
CA LYS A 156 -7.05 5.35 6.56
C LYS A 156 -5.93 4.83 5.67
N LEU A 157 -4.99 4.07 6.23
CA LEU A 157 -3.96 3.37 5.45
C LEU A 157 -4.61 2.39 4.48
N ALA A 158 -5.55 1.56 4.93
CA ALA A 158 -6.28 0.63 4.06
C ALA A 158 -7.00 1.37 2.92
N HIS A 159 -7.71 2.46 3.21
CA HIS A 159 -8.38 3.28 2.21
C HIS A 159 -7.38 3.87 1.19
N ALA A 160 -6.26 4.42 1.67
CA ALA A 160 -5.20 4.96 0.84
C ALA A 160 -4.62 3.88 -0.09
N MET A 161 -4.30 2.71 0.45
CA MET A 161 -3.74 1.60 -0.35
C MET A 161 -4.77 1.03 -1.33
N LEU A 162 -6.00 0.77 -0.90
CA LEU A 162 -7.06 0.22 -1.75
C LEU A 162 -7.53 1.19 -2.85
N SER A 163 -7.18 2.47 -2.75
CA SER A 163 -7.41 3.46 -3.80
C SER A 163 -6.37 3.41 -4.93
N ILE A 164 -5.29 2.63 -4.77
CA ILE A 164 -4.25 2.48 -5.80
C ILE A 164 -4.78 1.54 -6.90
N PRO A 165 -4.55 1.83 -8.19
CA PRO A 165 -4.97 0.93 -9.25
C PRO A 165 -4.41 -0.49 -9.09
N ALA A 166 -5.24 -1.48 -9.45
CA ALA A 166 -4.96 -2.92 -9.33
C ALA A 166 -4.90 -3.50 -7.91
N THR A 167 -5.06 -2.72 -6.83
CA THR A 167 -5.11 -3.30 -5.48
C THR A 167 -6.38 -4.09 -5.22
N LYS A 168 -6.25 -5.17 -4.45
CA LYS A 168 -7.34 -6.09 -4.07
C LYS A 168 -7.36 -6.48 -2.60
N GLY A 169 -6.29 -6.19 -1.85
CA GLY A 169 -6.22 -6.53 -0.44
C GLY A 169 -5.26 -5.61 0.31
N PHE A 170 -5.52 -5.47 1.60
CA PHE A 170 -4.69 -4.75 2.56
C PHE A 170 -4.70 -5.55 3.85
N GLU A 171 -3.53 -5.74 4.43
CA GLU A 171 -3.34 -6.39 5.72
C GLU A 171 -2.37 -5.58 6.56
N ILE A 172 -2.64 -5.39 7.84
CA ILE A 172 -1.74 -4.72 8.78
C ILE A 172 -1.20 -5.69 9.80
N GLY A 173 0.08 -5.52 10.17
CA GLY A 173 0.72 -6.37 11.17
C GLY A 173 0.73 -7.84 10.77
N SER A 174 0.25 -8.69 11.68
CA SER A 174 0.04 -10.12 11.45
C SER A 174 -1.07 -10.46 10.44
N GLY A 175 -1.89 -9.49 10.03
CA GLY A 175 -2.85 -9.62 8.95
C GLY A 175 -3.80 -10.81 9.10
N PHE A 176 -4.12 -11.47 7.98
CA PHE A 176 -4.99 -12.65 8.01
C PHE A 176 -4.33 -13.83 8.72
N ARG A 177 -2.99 -13.91 8.81
CA ARG A 177 -2.32 -14.96 9.61
C ARG A 177 -2.67 -14.84 11.10
N GLY A 178 -2.81 -13.61 11.62
CA GLY A 178 -3.22 -13.35 13.00
C GLY A 178 -4.58 -13.96 13.36
N THR A 179 -5.50 -14.08 12.38
CA THR A 179 -6.84 -14.66 12.60
C THR A 179 -6.83 -16.15 12.97
N ARG A 180 -5.68 -16.82 12.81
CA ARG A 180 -5.48 -18.25 13.10
C ARG A 180 -4.84 -18.49 14.47
N LEU A 181 -4.48 -17.44 15.19
CA LEU A 181 -3.78 -17.50 16.47
C LEU A 181 -4.75 -17.31 17.64
N ARG A 182 -4.44 -17.90 18.78
CA ARG A 182 -5.14 -17.59 20.04
C ARG A 182 -4.63 -16.27 20.60
N GLY A 183 -5.43 -15.57 21.39
CA GLY A 183 -5.01 -14.32 22.03
C GLY A 183 -3.73 -14.46 22.86
N SER A 184 -3.53 -15.60 23.54
CA SER A 184 -2.30 -15.90 24.29
C SER A 184 -1.04 -16.01 23.42
N GLN A 185 -1.19 -16.19 22.10
CA GLN A 185 -0.11 -16.28 21.12
C GLN A 185 0.03 -14.99 20.29
N HIS A 186 -1.03 -14.18 20.20
CA HIS A 186 -1.11 -13.02 19.32
C HIS A 186 -0.92 -11.69 20.05
N ASN A 187 -1.39 -11.58 21.29
CA ASN A 187 -1.31 -10.35 22.05
C ASN A 187 0.15 -9.88 22.15
N ASP A 188 0.38 -8.58 21.98
CA ASP A 188 1.68 -7.94 22.10
C ASP A 188 1.87 -7.40 23.54
N PRO A 189 2.63 -8.08 24.43
CA PRO A 189 2.85 -7.61 25.80
C PRO A 189 3.62 -6.30 25.84
N PHE A 190 3.25 -5.41 26.76
CA PHE A 190 3.97 -4.18 27.01
C PHE A 190 5.11 -4.36 28.01
N VAL A 191 6.22 -3.68 27.76
CA VAL A 191 7.37 -3.53 28.64
C VAL A 191 7.82 -2.06 28.68
N ALA A 192 8.53 -1.67 29.74
CA ALA A 192 9.13 -0.34 29.80
C ALA A 192 10.16 -0.18 28.68
N ASP A 193 10.18 0.99 28.03
CA ASP A 193 11.11 1.31 26.93
C ASP A 193 12.49 1.81 27.42
N GLY A 194 12.68 1.95 28.73
CA GLY A 194 13.88 2.51 29.35
C GLY A 194 14.00 4.03 29.28
N ARG A 195 13.02 4.73 28.68
CA ARG A 195 12.96 6.20 28.48
C ARG A 195 11.75 6.84 29.18
N GLY A 196 11.03 6.07 29.99
CA GLY A 196 9.83 6.53 30.70
C GLY A 196 8.53 6.30 29.94
N GLY A 197 8.57 5.56 28.82
CA GLY A 197 7.42 5.12 28.05
C GLY A 197 7.22 3.60 28.08
N LEU A 198 6.33 3.13 27.21
CA LEU A 198 6.03 1.72 27.00
C LEU A 198 6.32 1.35 25.56
N ARG A 199 6.67 0.09 25.35
CA ARG A 199 6.84 -0.53 24.04
C ARG A 199 6.35 -1.97 24.08
N THR A 200 6.13 -2.63 22.95
CA THR A 200 5.70 -4.03 22.95
C THR A 200 6.86 -5.00 22.70
N THR A 201 6.77 -6.23 23.20
CA THR A 201 7.81 -7.26 23.01
C THR A 201 7.74 -7.95 21.65
N SER A 202 6.59 -7.84 20.97
CA SER A 202 6.29 -8.30 19.62
C SER A 202 5.47 -7.23 18.89
N ASN A 203 5.26 -7.38 17.59
CA ASN A 203 4.53 -6.39 16.80
C ASN A 203 3.46 -7.02 15.90
N HIS A 204 2.66 -7.95 16.44
CA HIS A 204 1.56 -8.56 15.71
C HIS A 204 0.46 -7.56 15.32
N SER A 205 0.34 -6.48 16.07
CA SER A 205 -0.57 -5.35 15.82
C SER A 205 -0.12 -4.48 14.63
N GLY A 206 1.15 -4.56 14.21
CA GLY A 206 1.68 -3.76 13.11
C GLY A 206 1.73 -2.27 13.42
N GLY A 207 2.16 -1.92 14.64
CA GLY A 207 2.35 -0.55 15.10
C GLY A 207 1.07 0.22 15.43
N ILE A 208 -0.10 -0.41 15.32
CA ILE A 208 -1.40 0.25 15.51
C ILE A 208 -2.31 -0.61 16.40
N GLN A 209 -2.83 -0.01 17.47
CA GLN A 209 -3.75 -0.66 18.40
C GLN A 209 -4.96 0.24 18.64
N GLY A 210 -6.16 -0.32 18.45
CA GLY A 210 -7.41 0.41 18.67
C GLY A 210 -7.62 1.63 17.76
N GLY A 211 -6.99 1.69 16.59
CA GLY A 211 -7.05 2.86 15.71
C GLY A 211 -5.88 3.81 15.77
N ILE A 212 -4.96 3.61 16.73
CA ILE A 212 -3.96 4.59 17.15
C ILE A 212 -2.57 3.97 17.10
N SER A 213 -1.57 4.71 16.61
CA SER A 213 -0.18 4.26 16.62
C SER A 213 0.33 4.03 18.04
N ASN A 214 1.01 2.91 18.27
CA ASN A 214 1.53 2.54 19.59
C ASN A 214 3.04 2.84 19.77
N GLY A 215 3.70 3.34 18.72
CA GLY A 215 5.13 3.70 18.72
C GLY A 215 6.06 2.62 18.17
N GLU A 216 5.58 1.39 17.96
CA GLU A 216 6.32 0.39 17.18
C GLU A 216 6.24 0.70 15.68
N ASN A 217 7.07 0.01 14.89
CA ASN A 217 7.03 0.13 13.44
C ASN A 217 5.63 -0.19 12.91
N ILE A 218 5.03 0.74 12.16
CA ILE A 218 3.82 0.44 11.41
C ILE A 218 4.24 -0.38 10.20
N TYR A 219 3.65 -1.55 10.00
CA TYR A 219 3.89 -2.31 8.78
C TYR A 219 2.64 -2.98 8.26
N PHE A 220 2.52 -3.02 6.94
CA PHE A 220 1.36 -3.55 6.24
C PHE A 220 1.76 -4.13 4.88
N ARG A 221 0.88 -4.95 4.33
CA ARG A 221 1.02 -5.59 3.04
C ARG A 221 -0.16 -5.24 2.13
N VAL A 222 0.13 -4.93 0.88
CA VAL A 222 -0.86 -4.55 -0.14
C VAL A 222 -0.82 -5.58 -1.27
N ALA A 223 -1.98 -6.16 -1.60
CA ALA A 223 -2.10 -7.14 -2.67
C ALA A 223 -2.54 -6.48 -3.97
N PHE A 224 -1.84 -6.78 -5.06
CA PHE A 224 -2.12 -6.31 -6.40
C PHE A 224 -2.50 -7.48 -7.30
N LYS A 225 -3.60 -7.34 -8.04
CA LYS A 225 -3.97 -8.31 -9.08
C LYS A 225 -3.04 -8.21 -10.30
N PRO A 226 -3.00 -9.24 -11.17
CA PRO A 226 -2.33 -9.17 -12.46
C PRO A 226 -2.81 -7.98 -13.32
N ALA A 227 -1.93 -7.49 -14.19
CA ALA A 227 -2.28 -6.48 -15.18
C ALA A 227 -3.33 -7.04 -16.15
N ALA A 228 -4.47 -6.35 -16.27
CA ALA A 228 -5.60 -6.92 -16.98
C ALA A 228 -5.48 -6.86 -18.52
N THR A 229 -4.67 -5.95 -19.04
CA THR A 229 -4.31 -5.95 -20.46
C THR A 229 -3.10 -6.86 -20.66
N ILE A 230 -3.28 -7.96 -21.38
CA ILE A 230 -2.26 -8.95 -21.77
C ILE A 230 -2.25 -9.08 -23.28
N SER A 231 -1.18 -9.66 -23.86
CA SER A 231 -1.06 -9.77 -25.33
C SER A 231 -1.65 -11.08 -25.87
N GLN A 232 -2.41 -11.80 -25.04
CA GLN A 232 -3.23 -12.93 -25.44
C GLN A 232 -4.63 -12.44 -25.81
N ASP A 233 -5.26 -13.13 -26.76
CA ASP A 233 -6.64 -12.91 -27.14
C ASP A 233 -7.57 -13.22 -25.96
N GLN A 234 -8.46 -12.27 -25.65
CA GLN A 234 -9.40 -12.41 -24.54
C GLN A 234 -10.83 -12.49 -25.06
N GLN A 235 -11.52 -13.58 -24.72
CA GLN A 235 -12.96 -13.70 -24.94
C GLN A 235 -13.70 -12.67 -24.07
N THR A 236 -14.58 -11.90 -24.69
CA THR A 236 -15.36 -10.85 -24.03
C THR A 236 -16.64 -10.57 -24.83
N ALA A 237 -17.37 -9.53 -24.48
CA ALA A 237 -18.55 -9.10 -25.21
C ALA A 237 -18.43 -7.63 -25.59
N THR A 238 -19.01 -7.24 -26.73
CA THR A 238 -19.13 -5.84 -27.12
C THR A 238 -20.00 -5.06 -26.13
N TYR A 239 -19.97 -3.73 -26.19
CA TYR A 239 -20.86 -2.89 -25.37
C TYR A 239 -22.36 -3.12 -25.60
N VAL A 240 -22.75 -3.76 -26.71
CA VAL A 240 -24.15 -4.14 -27.01
C VAL A 240 -24.48 -5.58 -26.62
N GLY A 241 -23.52 -6.33 -26.09
CA GLY A 241 -23.72 -7.67 -25.54
C GLY A 241 -23.52 -8.82 -26.54
N GLU A 242 -22.83 -8.57 -27.65
CA GLU A 242 -22.46 -9.62 -28.61
C GLU A 242 -21.09 -10.21 -28.24
N ASP A 243 -20.96 -11.53 -28.28
CA ASP A 243 -19.69 -12.22 -28.00
C ASP A 243 -18.61 -11.79 -29.01
N GLY A 244 -17.37 -11.69 -28.55
CA GLY A 244 -16.23 -11.42 -29.40
C GLY A 244 -14.89 -11.59 -28.71
N THR A 245 -13.83 -11.25 -29.44
CA THR A 245 -12.45 -11.40 -28.98
C THR A 245 -11.77 -10.04 -29.01
N LEU A 246 -11.18 -9.64 -27.88
CA LEU A 246 -10.31 -8.48 -27.79
C LEU A 246 -8.85 -8.91 -28.01
N ALA A 247 -8.22 -8.41 -29.07
CA ALA A 247 -6.82 -8.66 -29.39
C ALA A 247 -5.98 -7.43 -29.03
N ALA A 248 -5.69 -7.26 -27.73
CA ALA A 248 -4.89 -6.14 -27.26
C ALA A 248 -3.46 -6.23 -27.80
N ARG A 249 -3.11 -5.29 -28.71
CA ARG A 249 -1.77 -5.21 -29.31
C ARG A 249 -0.88 -4.26 -28.50
N GLY A 250 0.37 -4.64 -28.33
CA GLY A 250 1.39 -3.78 -27.74
C GLY A 250 2.21 -4.48 -26.66
N ARG A 251 3.10 -3.72 -26.02
CA ARG A 251 3.82 -4.19 -24.84
C ARG A 251 3.00 -3.83 -23.61
N HIS A 252 2.63 -4.83 -22.83
CA HIS A 252 1.96 -4.66 -21.56
C HIS A 252 2.89 -5.05 -20.42
N ASP A 253 2.62 -4.49 -19.24
CA ASP A 253 3.45 -4.75 -18.07
C ASP A 253 3.16 -6.17 -17.55
N PRO A 254 4.14 -7.08 -17.53
CA PRO A 254 3.94 -8.43 -17.02
C PRO A 254 3.75 -8.45 -15.49
N CYS A 255 4.19 -7.42 -14.77
CA CYS A 255 4.01 -7.34 -13.33
C CYS A 255 4.11 -5.91 -12.80
N VAL A 256 3.00 -5.38 -12.27
CA VAL A 256 2.91 -3.98 -11.83
C VAL A 256 3.58 -3.69 -10.48
N VAL A 257 3.90 -4.73 -9.69
CA VAL A 257 4.28 -4.54 -8.28
C VAL A 257 5.61 -3.81 -8.06
N PRO A 258 6.67 -3.98 -8.87
CA PRO A 258 7.90 -3.20 -8.67
C PRO A 258 7.65 -1.70 -8.85
N ARG A 259 6.76 -1.32 -9.79
CA ARG A 259 6.36 0.08 -10.00
C ARG A 259 5.40 0.60 -8.93
N ALA A 260 4.76 -0.30 -8.18
CA ALA A 260 3.84 0.06 -7.11
C ALA A 260 4.55 0.50 -5.83
N VAL A 261 5.80 0.07 -5.61
CA VAL A 261 6.63 0.43 -4.44
C VAL A 261 6.60 1.93 -4.12
N PRO A 262 7.01 2.85 -5.02
CA PRO A 262 7.02 4.28 -4.71
C PRO A 262 5.62 4.87 -4.56
N ILE A 263 4.59 4.22 -5.13
CA ILE A 263 3.19 4.66 -4.99
C ILE A 263 2.68 4.31 -3.58
N VAL A 264 3.04 3.12 -3.07
CA VAL A 264 2.71 2.68 -1.72
C VAL A 264 3.39 3.58 -0.68
N GLU A 265 4.69 3.86 -0.86
CA GLU A 265 5.43 4.80 0.02
C GLU A 265 4.76 6.18 0.05
N ALA A 266 4.44 6.73 -1.12
CA ALA A 266 3.79 8.03 -1.23
C ALA A 266 2.41 8.07 -0.56
N MET A 267 1.58 7.03 -0.75
CA MET A 267 0.27 6.96 -0.11
C MET A 267 0.37 6.76 1.40
N ALA A 268 1.40 6.07 1.88
CA ALA A 268 1.69 5.96 3.31
C ALA A 268 2.10 7.32 3.89
N ALA A 269 3.00 8.03 3.21
CA ALA A 269 3.46 9.35 3.62
C ALA A 269 2.30 10.35 3.72
N LEU A 270 1.42 10.40 2.71
CA LEU A 270 0.24 11.27 2.73
C LEU A 270 -0.69 10.95 3.90
N THR A 271 -0.90 9.67 4.19
CA THR A 271 -1.80 9.23 5.27
C THR A 271 -1.23 9.55 6.65
N VAL A 272 0.06 9.27 6.86
CA VAL A 272 0.76 9.55 8.12
C VAL A 272 0.85 11.05 8.36
N MET A 273 1.11 11.83 7.30
CA MET A 273 1.13 13.29 7.38
C MET A 273 -0.23 13.87 7.78
N ASP A 274 -1.34 13.36 7.22
CA ASP A 274 -2.69 13.80 7.59
C ASP A 274 -2.98 13.51 9.08
N ALA A 275 -2.70 12.29 9.55
CA ALA A 275 -2.87 11.91 10.95
C ALA A 275 -2.01 12.75 11.90
N LEU A 276 -0.77 13.06 11.50
CA LEU A 276 0.15 13.91 12.25
C LEU A 276 -0.37 15.35 12.36
N LEU A 277 -0.83 15.95 11.25
CA LEU A 277 -1.36 17.31 11.26
C LEU A 277 -2.64 17.42 12.10
N LEU A 278 -3.52 16.42 12.04
CA LEU A 278 -4.69 16.33 12.91
C LEU A 278 -4.29 16.28 14.39
N GLN A 279 -3.29 15.47 14.74
CA GLN A 279 -2.80 15.38 16.12
C GLN A 279 -2.13 16.68 16.59
N ASN A 280 -1.38 17.35 15.72
CA ASN A 280 -0.78 18.65 16.03
C ASN A 280 -1.85 19.71 16.28
N SER A 281 -2.92 19.74 15.47
CA SER A 281 -4.06 20.64 15.64
C SER A 281 -4.75 20.45 16.99
N ARG A 282 -4.91 19.19 17.43
CA ARG A 282 -5.47 18.87 18.76
C ARG A 282 -4.59 19.34 19.89
N SER A 283 -3.30 19.05 19.81
CA SER A 283 -2.33 19.47 20.83
C SER A 283 -2.32 21.00 20.96
N ALA A 284 -2.31 21.71 19.82
CA ALA A 284 -2.37 23.17 19.79
C ALA A 284 -3.68 23.70 20.40
N THR A 285 -4.83 23.10 20.06
CA THR A 285 -6.13 23.52 20.60
C THR A 285 -6.25 23.24 22.10
N SER A 286 -5.78 22.08 22.55
CA SER A 286 -5.77 21.69 23.97
C SER A 286 -4.92 22.64 24.81
N ALA A 287 -3.79 23.11 24.28
CA ALA A 287 -2.93 24.08 24.95
C ALA A 287 -3.59 25.45 25.20
N LEU A 288 -4.69 25.77 24.52
CA LEU A 288 -5.49 26.98 24.75
C LEU A 288 -6.47 26.83 25.92
N LEU A 289 -6.75 25.60 26.37
CA LEU A 289 -7.63 25.35 27.49
C LEU A 289 -6.93 25.71 28.81
N LYS A 290 -7.70 26.18 29.79
CA LYS A 290 -7.18 26.39 31.14
C LYS A 290 -6.63 25.07 31.68
N PRO A 291 -5.44 25.06 32.34
CA PRO A 291 -4.93 23.85 32.95
C PRO A 291 -5.98 23.26 33.89
N VAL A 292 -6.13 21.94 33.87
CA VAL A 292 -6.95 21.25 34.88
C VAL A 292 -6.42 21.65 36.25
N PRO A 293 -7.24 22.27 37.12
CA PRO A 293 -6.83 22.62 38.48
C PRO A 293 -6.14 21.44 39.15
N ALA A 294 -5.05 21.68 39.86
CA ALA A 294 -4.27 20.61 40.50
C ALA A 294 -5.14 19.72 41.42
N GLU A 295 -6.18 20.31 42.01
CA GLU A 295 -7.19 19.68 42.85
C GLU A 295 -8.04 18.61 42.13
N LEU A 296 -8.17 18.72 40.80
CA LEU A 296 -8.92 17.78 39.96
C LEU A 296 -8.01 16.71 39.32
N LYS A 297 -6.68 16.84 39.44
CA LYS A 297 -5.75 15.79 38.97
C LYS A 297 -5.85 14.57 39.89
N GLY A 298 -6.51 13.52 39.41
CA GLY A 298 -6.64 12.25 40.11
C GLY A 298 -8.06 11.88 40.53
N ILE A 299 -9.03 12.79 40.37
CA ILE A 299 -10.44 12.44 40.44
C ILE A 299 -10.77 11.72 39.13
N LYS A 300 -10.83 10.39 39.17
CA LYS A 300 -11.41 9.62 38.07
C LYS A 300 -12.89 10.02 37.94
N PRO A 301 -13.42 10.16 36.71
CA PRO A 301 -14.85 10.32 36.52
C PRO A 301 -15.63 9.16 37.14
#